data_AF-B3U000-F1
#
_entry.id   AF-B3U000-F1
#
_cell.length_a   1.000
_cell.length_b   1.000
_cell.length_c   1.000
_cell.angle_alpha   90.00
_cell.angle_beta   90.00
_cell.angle_gamma   90.00
#
_symmetry.space_group_name_H-M   'P 1'
#
loop_
_entity.id
_entity.type
_entity.pdbx_description
1 polymer ?
#
loop_
_entity_poly.entity_id
_entity_poly.type
_entity_poly.pdbx_seq_one_letter_code
_entity_poly.pdbx_strand_id
1 'polypeptide(L)'
;NTAHELGHKKGKSERWLAKITLAPVAYGHFFVEHNKGHHKNVATPEDPASSRMGESFWAFLPRTMIGSVKSAWGIEKQRLERCQQPLWSLKNENLQSWLMTVVLFGALTVWFGWVVLPFLLLQAFYGASLLEVINYIEHYGI
;
A
#
# COMPACT_ATOMS: atom_id res chain seq x y z
N ASN A 1 10.52 -3.85 4.79
CA ASN A 1 11.48 -3.19 5.71
C ASN A 1 11.99 -1.86 5.18
N THR A 2 12.79 -1.78 4.10
CA THR A 2 13.30 -0.48 3.59
C THR A 2 12.21 0.53 3.21
N ALA A 3 11.16 0.10 2.52
CA ALA A 3 10.02 0.97 2.19
C ALA A 3 9.28 1.49 3.43
N HIS A 4 9.13 0.63 4.44
CA HIS A 4 8.48 0.95 5.71
C HIS A 4 9.29 2.00 6.48
N GLU A 5 10.60 1.79 6.64
CA GLU A 5 11.50 2.71 7.33
C GLU A 5 11.62 4.07 6.63
N LEU A 6 11.70 4.07 5.29
CA LEU A 6 11.72 5.30 4.49
C LEU A 6 10.36 6.03 4.54
N GLY A 7 9.26 5.28 4.66
CA GLY A 7 7.91 5.82 4.76
C GLY A 7 7.70 6.72 5.98
N HIS A 8 8.40 6.42 7.08
CA HIS A 8 8.38 7.18 8.33
C HIS A 8 9.22 8.47 8.29
N LYS A 9 10.10 8.62 7.30
CA LYS A 9 10.95 9.82 7.17
C LYS A 9 10.16 10.99 6.57
N LYS A 10 10.42 12.21 7.06
CA LYS A 10 9.70 13.44 6.64
C LYS A 10 10.24 14.07 5.34
N GLY A 11 11.43 13.66 4.89
CA GLY A 11 12.06 14.23 3.69
C GLY A 11 11.33 13.84 2.40
N LYS A 12 11.29 14.76 1.42
CA LYS A 12 10.59 14.53 0.14
C LYS A 12 11.23 13.38 -0.66
N SER A 13 12.55 13.25 -0.60
CA SER A 13 13.34 12.18 -1.24
C SER A 13 12.99 10.80 -0.67
N GLU A 14 12.90 10.68 0.64
CA GLU A 14 12.67 9.43 1.36
C GLU A 14 11.25 8.93 1.13
N ARG A 15 10.27 9.84 1.15
CA ARG A 15 8.88 9.51 0.79
C ARG A 15 8.76 9.07 -0.66
N TRP A 16 9.57 9.64 -1.56
CA TRP A 16 9.60 9.22 -2.96
C TRP A 16 10.25 7.84 -3.13
N LEU A 17 11.36 7.58 -2.42
CA LEU A 17 12.01 6.26 -2.38
C LEU A 17 11.09 5.18 -1.76
N ALA A 18 10.29 5.52 -0.75
CA ALA A 18 9.29 4.62 -0.19
C ALA A 18 8.25 4.21 -1.25
N LYS A 19 7.79 5.16 -2.08
CA LYS A 19 6.86 4.84 -3.18
C LYS A 19 7.51 4.00 -4.26
N ILE A 20 8.76 4.29 -4.63
CA ILE A 20 9.51 3.49 -5.62
C ILE A 20 9.69 2.06 -5.13
N THR A 21 10.07 1.88 -3.87
CA THR A 21 10.32 0.54 -3.31
C THR A 21 9.03 -0.29 -3.16
N LEU A 22 7.86 0.36 -3.12
CA LEU A 22 6.56 -0.32 -3.19
C LEU A 22 6.04 -0.54 -4.62
N ALA A 23 6.63 0.13 -5.62
CA ALA A 23 6.16 0.04 -6.99
C ALA A 23 6.25 -1.38 -7.59
N PRO A 24 7.33 -2.18 -7.37
CA PRO A 24 7.41 -3.56 -7.85
C PRO A 24 6.35 -4.48 -7.28
N VAL A 25 5.90 -4.23 -6.04
CA VAL A 25 4.90 -5.07 -5.37
C VAL A 25 3.47 -4.57 -5.57
N ALA A 26 3.27 -3.56 -6.42
CA ALA A 26 1.96 -2.94 -6.69
C ALA A 26 1.19 -2.50 -5.43
N TYR A 27 1.90 -2.25 -4.31
CA TYR A 27 1.32 -2.03 -2.99
C TYR A 27 1.53 -0.59 -2.49
N GLY A 28 1.64 0.36 -3.43
CA GLY A 28 2.00 1.74 -3.14
C GLY A 28 1.01 2.54 -2.27
N HIS A 29 -0.23 2.05 -2.11
CA HIS A 29 -1.23 2.65 -1.22
C HIS A 29 -0.92 2.38 0.26
N PHE A 30 -0.13 1.33 0.57
CA PHE A 30 0.39 1.03 1.91
C PHE A 30 1.10 2.23 2.51
N PHE A 31 1.81 3.03 1.72
CA PHE A 31 2.46 4.24 2.22
C PHE A 31 1.48 5.25 2.84
N VAL A 32 0.29 5.42 2.26
CA VAL A 32 -0.73 6.32 2.80
C VAL A 32 -1.45 5.66 3.97
N GLU A 33 -1.88 4.42 3.76
CA GLU A 33 -2.61 3.63 4.73
C GLU A 33 -1.80 3.48 6.02
N HIS A 34 -0.59 2.95 5.93
CA HIS A 34 0.22 2.62 7.09
C HIS A 34 0.48 3.87 7.93
N ASN A 35 0.99 4.92 7.28
CA ASN A 35 1.47 6.13 7.94
C ASN A 35 0.36 7.06 8.47
N LYS A 36 -0.83 7.03 7.88
CA LYS A 36 -1.92 7.98 8.20
C LYS A 36 -3.21 7.29 8.68
N GLY A 37 -3.33 5.99 8.50
CA GLY A 37 -4.45 5.13 8.85
C GLY A 37 -4.07 4.19 9.99
N HIS A 38 -3.33 3.12 9.68
CA HIS A 38 -2.95 2.07 10.65
C HIS A 38 -2.35 2.63 11.94
N HIS A 39 -1.30 3.47 11.90
CA HIS A 39 -0.73 4.05 13.14
C HIS A 39 -1.72 4.84 14.00
N LYS A 40 -2.77 5.40 13.38
CA LYS A 40 -3.81 6.14 14.10
C LYS A 40 -4.87 5.21 14.69
N ASN A 41 -5.18 4.11 13.99
CA ASN A 41 -6.31 3.24 14.27
C ASN A 41 -5.88 1.84 14.77
N VAL A 42 -4.59 1.60 15.01
CA VAL A 42 -4.08 0.28 15.41
C VAL A 42 -4.87 -0.27 16.61
N ALA A 43 -5.20 -1.57 16.56
CA ALA A 43 -6.06 -2.26 17.52
C ALA A 43 -7.50 -1.70 17.65
N THR A 44 -8.02 -1.02 16.61
CA THR A 44 -9.42 -0.60 16.54
C THR A 44 -10.16 -1.31 15.39
N PRO A 45 -11.50 -1.42 15.43
CA PRO A 45 -12.29 -2.00 14.35
C PRO A 45 -12.08 -1.33 12.98
N GLU A 46 -11.64 -0.07 12.97
CA GLU A 46 -11.40 0.74 11.79
C GLU A 46 -10.05 0.45 11.11
N ASP A 47 -9.13 -0.27 11.76
CA ASP A 47 -7.84 -0.64 11.18
C ASP A 47 -7.90 -1.96 10.42
N PRO A 48 -7.69 -1.95 9.09
CA PRO A 48 -7.66 -3.17 8.30
C PRO A 48 -6.45 -4.05 8.62
N ALA A 49 -5.34 -3.49 9.11
CA ALA A 49 -4.07 -4.20 9.30
C ALA A 49 -3.90 -4.86 10.68
N SER A 50 -4.77 -4.58 11.66
CA SER A 50 -4.81 -5.32 12.92
C SER A 50 -5.56 -6.64 12.76
N SER A 51 -4.95 -7.76 13.14
CA SER A 51 -5.54 -9.10 13.04
C SER A 51 -6.38 -9.42 14.27
N ARG A 52 -7.60 -9.91 14.04
CA ARG A 52 -8.55 -10.14 15.14
C ARG A 52 -8.18 -11.42 15.90
N MET A 53 -8.54 -11.49 17.18
CA MET A 53 -8.35 -12.70 17.97
C MET A 53 -9.03 -13.90 17.31
N GLY A 54 -8.23 -14.95 17.01
CA GLY A 54 -8.72 -16.17 16.36
C GLY A 54 -8.93 -16.06 14.84
N GLU A 55 -8.62 -14.92 14.22
CA GLU A 55 -8.66 -14.77 12.77
C GLU A 55 -7.51 -15.54 12.12
N SER A 56 -7.82 -16.43 11.18
CA SER A 56 -6.77 -17.10 10.40
C SER A 56 -6.11 -16.13 9.43
N PHE A 57 -4.83 -16.36 9.12
CA PHE A 57 -4.12 -15.56 8.11
C PHE A 57 -4.87 -15.49 6.76
N TRP A 58 -5.52 -16.58 6.36
CA TRP A 58 -6.27 -16.63 5.09
C TRP A 58 -7.56 -15.82 5.11
N ALA A 59 -8.17 -15.61 6.28
CA ALA A 59 -9.29 -14.69 6.44
C ALA A 59 -8.80 -13.23 6.55
N PHE A 60 -7.68 -13.02 7.24
CA PHE A 60 -7.03 -11.73 7.41
C PHE A 60 -6.56 -11.14 6.07
N LEU A 61 -5.81 -11.90 5.26
CA LEU A 61 -5.13 -11.41 4.06
C LEU A 61 -6.06 -10.65 3.08
N PRO A 62 -7.19 -11.21 2.62
CA PRO A 62 -8.09 -10.47 1.73
C PRO A 62 -8.76 -9.28 2.44
N ARG A 63 -9.03 -9.37 3.75
CA ARG A 63 -9.62 -8.28 4.54
C ARG A 63 -8.65 -7.09 4.64
N THR A 64 -7.40 -7.34 5.02
CA THR A 64 -6.38 -6.29 5.11
C THR A 64 -6.11 -5.69 3.73
N MET A 65 -5.87 -6.49 2.69
CA MET A 65 -5.53 -5.94 1.37
C MET A 65 -6.64 -5.05 0.79
N ILE A 66 -7.90 -5.49 0.87
CA ILE A 66 -9.04 -4.69 0.36
C ILE A 66 -9.32 -3.51 1.29
N GLY A 67 -9.25 -3.72 2.60
CA GLY A 67 -9.48 -2.69 3.61
C GLY A 67 -8.45 -1.57 3.51
N SER A 68 -7.18 -1.91 3.29
CA SER A 68 -6.06 -0.99 3.16
C SER A 68 -6.18 -0.09 1.94
N VAL A 69 -6.61 -0.63 0.79
CA VAL A 69 -6.91 0.18 -0.40
C VAL A 69 -8.05 1.18 -0.11
N LYS A 70 -9.14 0.72 0.53
CA LYS A 70 -10.30 1.57 0.85
C LYS A 70 -9.92 2.66 1.85
N SER A 71 -9.18 2.31 2.90
CA SER A 71 -8.66 3.21 3.92
C SER A 71 -7.76 4.28 3.30
N ALA A 72 -6.75 3.86 2.53
CA ALA A 72 -5.85 4.77 1.81
C ALA A 72 -6.59 5.76 0.91
N TRP A 73 -7.60 5.28 0.17
CA TRP A 73 -8.40 6.13 -0.71
C TRP A 73 -9.22 7.15 0.07
N GLY A 74 -9.87 6.73 1.17
CA GLY A 74 -10.62 7.61 2.06
C GLY A 74 -9.74 8.70 2.69
N ILE A 75 -8.54 8.34 3.15
CA ILE A 75 -7.56 9.27 3.74
C ILE A 75 -7.16 10.34 2.72
N GLU A 76 -6.79 9.96 1.49
CA GLU A 76 -6.39 10.93 0.48
C GLU A 76 -7.56 11.78 0.00
N LYS A 77 -8.77 11.23 -0.08
CA LYS A 77 -9.99 12.01 -0.36
C LYS A 77 -10.19 13.12 0.66
N GLN A 78 -10.18 12.79 1.96
CA GLN A 78 -10.33 13.79 3.03
C GLN A 78 -9.18 14.82 3.04
N ARG A 79 -7.95 14.39 2.73
CA ARG A 79 -6.81 15.31 2.65
C ARG A 79 -6.98 16.31 1.49
N LEU A 80 -7.36 15.83 0.31
CA LEU A 80 -7.50 16.66 -0.89
C LEU A 80 -8.70 17.61 -0.79
N GLU A 81 -9.82 17.17 -0.21
CA GLU A 81 -10.98 18.03 0.08
C GLU A 81 -10.59 19.20 0.98
N ARG A 82 -9.85 18.95 2.07
CA ARG A 82 -9.33 20.02 2.95
C ARG A 82 -8.37 20.98 2.25
N CYS A 83 -7.65 20.50 1.23
CA CYS A 83 -6.74 21.32 0.43
C CYS A 83 -7.41 21.96 -0.81
N GLN A 84 -8.73 21.80 -0.97
CA GLN A 84 -9.49 22.24 -2.15
C GLN A 84 -8.86 21.75 -3.47
N GLN A 85 -8.46 20.48 -3.49
CA GLN A 85 -7.86 19.83 -4.66
C GLN A 85 -8.77 18.71 -5.19
N PRO A 86 -8.79 18.47 -6.51
CA PRO A 86 -9.52 17.36 -7.08
C PRO A 86 -8.91 16.02 -6.64
N LEU A 87 -9.78 15.05 -6.33
CA LEU A 87 -9.42 13.69 -5.93
C LEU A 87 -8.56 12.98 -7.00
N TRP A 88 -8.94 13.18 -8.27
CA TRP A 88 -8.26 12.67 -9.44
C TRP A 88 -7.21 13.68 -9.91
N SER A 89 -6.11 13.76 -9.20
CA SER A 89 -4.99 14.65 -9.55
C SER A 89 -3.66 14.04 -9.19
N LEU A 90 -2.59 14.56 -9.80
CA LEU A 90 -1.22 14.22 -9.42
C LEU A 90 -0.87 14.65 -7.99
N LYS A 91 -1.75 15.36 -7.28
CA LYS A 91 -1.57 15.63 -5.85
C LYS A 91 -2.02 14.46 -4.97
N ASN A 92 -2.78 13.49 -5.49
CA ASN A 92 -3.19 12.29 -4.78
C ASN A 92 -2.00 11.32 -4.67
N GLU A 93 -1.58 11.03 -3.44
CA GLU A 93 -0.40 10.21 -3.20
C GLU A 93 -0.59 8.76 -3.63
N ASN A 94 -1.82 8.22 -3.58
CA ASN A 94 -2.13 6.88 -4.07
C ASN A 94 -1.99 6.79 -5.58
N LEU A 95 -2.54 7.78 -6.31
CA LEU A 95 -2.43 7.83 -7.76
C LEU A 95 -0.99 7.97 -8.23
N GLN A 96 -0.17 8.78 -7.55
CA GLN A 96 1.26 8.85 -7.83
C GLN A 96 1.93 7.48 -7.69
N SER A 97 1.68 6.77 -6.59
CA SER A 97 2.31 5.46 -6.35
C SER A 97 1.83 4.40 -7.35
N TRP A 98 0.53 4.36 -7.66
CA TRP A 98 0.01 3.43 -8.66
C TRP A 98 0.52 3.74 -10.06
N LEU A 99 0.68 5.02 -10.41
CA LEU A 99 1.28 5.41 -11.67
C LEU A 99 2.74 4.94 -11.76
N MET A 100 3.52 4.97 -10.67
CA MET A 100 4.88 4.40 -10.67
C MET A 100 4.88 2.91 -10.98
N THR A 101 3.95 2.14 -10.40
CA THR A 101 3.77 0.71 -10.73
C THR A 101 3.38 0.52 -12.19
N VAL A 102 2.43 1.30 -12.71
CA VAL A 102 2.02 1.21 -14.13
C VAL A 102 3.19 1.52 -15.06
N VAL A 103 3.99 2.55 -14.76
CA VAL A 103 5.17 2.89 -15.56
C VAL A 103 6.21 1.77 -15.50
N LEU A 104 6.50 1.23 -14.31
CA LEU A 104 7.46 0.13 -14.15
C LEU A 104 7.00 -1.12 -14.91
N PHE A 105 5.75 -1.56 -14.68
CA PHE A 105 5.20 -2.77 -15.31
C PHE A 105 5.06 -2.58 -16.81
N GLY A 106 4.61 -1.41 -17.26
CA GLY A 106 4.53 -1.04 -18.66
C GLY A 106 5.90 -1.09 -19.35
N ALA A 107 6.94 -0.51 -18.73
CA ALA A 107 8.29 -0.55 -19.28
C ALA A 107 8.84 -1.97 -19.40
N LEU A 108 8.67 -2.80 -18.37
CA LEU A 108 9.08 -4.21 -18.40
C LEU A 108 8.29 -5.02 -19.44
N THR A 109 7.00 -4.73 -19.60
CA THR A 109 6.13 -5.38 -20.60
C THR A 109 6.53 -5.00 -22.02
N VAL A 110 6.86 -3.72 -22.27
CA VAL A 110 7.35 -3.26 -23.57
C VAL A 110 8.70 -3.91 -23.91
N TRP A 111 9.58 -4.08 -22.91
CA TRP A 111 10.89 -4.70 -23.11
C TRP A 111 10.79 -6.22 -23.33
N PHE A 112 10.17 -6.94 -22.40
CA PHE A 112 10.19 -8.41 -22.37
C PHE A 112 8.97 -9.06 -23.02
N GLY A 113 8.03 -8.25 -23.51
CA GLY A 113 6.76 -8.69 -24.07
C GLY A 113 5.69 -8.96 -23.01
N TRP A 114 4.44 -9.15 -23.47
CA TRP A 114 3.27 -9.34 -22.61
C TRP A 114 3.36 -10.57 -21.70
N VAL A 115 4.19 -11.56 -22.06
CA VAL A 115 4.40 -12.79 -21.29
C VAL A 115 4.93 -12.53 -19.88
N VAL A 116 5.58 -11.38 -19.64
CA VAL A 116 6.09 -11.03 -18.30
C VAL A 116 4.97 -10.60 -17.33
N LEU A 117 3.82 -10.14 -17.82
CA LEU A 117 2.76 -9.57 -16.97
C LEU A 117 2.23 -10.54 -15.90
N PRO A 118 1.89 -11.82 -16.22
CA PRO A 118 1.49 -12.77 -15.20
C PRO A 118 2.53 -12.96 -14.09
N PHE A 119 3.83 -12.97 -14.44
CA PHE A 119 4.90 -13.10 -13.47
C PHE A 119 5.02 -11.86 -12.56
N LEU A 120 4.88 -10.65 -13.13
CA LEU A 120 4.86 -9.41 -12.36
C LEU A 120 3.67 -9.35 -11.40
N LEU A 121 2.48 -9.76 -11.85
CA LEU A 121 1.29 -9.80 -11.00
C LEU A 121 1.42 -10.80 -9.86
N LEU A 122 1.94 -12.00 -10.15
CA LEU A 122 2.17 -13.03 -9.13
C LEU A 122 3.24 -12.62 -8.13
N GLN A 123 4.35 -12.04 -8.60
CA GLN A 123 5.40 -11.49 -7.76
C GLN A 123 4.88 -10.33 -6.90
N ALA A 124 4.03 -9.46 -7.46
CA ALA A 124 3.45 -8.35 -6.71
C ALA A 124 2.52 -8.84 -5.60
N PHE A 125 1.65 -9.79 -5.91
CA PHE A 125 0.78 -10.42 -4.92
C PHE A 125 1.59 -11.06 -3.79
N TYR A 126 2.64 -11.83 -4.12
CA TYR A 126 3.52 -12.46 -3.14
C TYR A 126 4.27 -11.41 -2.29
N GLY A 127 4.79 -10.36 -2.91
CA GLY A 127 5.45 -9.28 -2.18
C GLY A 127 4.51 -8.54 -1.23
N ALA A 128 3.30 -8.22 -1.68
CA ALA A 128 2.27 -7.59 -0.85
C ALA A 128 1.83 -8.50 0.30
N SER A 129 1.66 -9.81 0.06
CA SER A 129 1.29 -10.73 1.13
C SER A 129 2.37 -10.86 2.20
N LEU A 130 3.65 -10.77 1.84
CA LEU A 130 4.74 -10.76 2.82
C LEU A 130 4.71 -9.52 3.74
N LEU A 131 4.30 -8.35 3.24
CA LEU A 131 4.07 -7.18 4.09
C LEU A 131 2.93 -7.45 5.09
N GLU A 132 1.84 -8.06 4.61
CA GLU A 132 0.68 -8.36 5.45
C GLU A 132 0.95 -9.50 6.44
N VAL A 133 1.83 -10.45 6.14
CA VAL A 133 2.29 -11.45 7.11
C VAL A 133 2.92 -10.78 8.33
N ILE A 134 3.72 -9.72 8.11
CA ILE A 134 4.34 -8.98 9.21
C ILE A 134 3.24 -8.29 10.04
N ASN A 135 2.30 -7.58 9.40
CA ASN A 135 1.17 -6.97 10.09
C ASN A 135 0.37 -7.98 10.91
N TYR A 136 0.07 -9.14 10.32
CA TYR A 136 -0.68 -10.22 10.95
C TYR A 136 -0.01 -10.71 12.24
N ILE A 137 1.32 -10.89 12.21
CA ILE A 137 2.09 -11.39 13.35
C ILE A 137 2.26 -10.31 14.42
N GLU A 138 2.59 -9.08 14.01
CA GLU A 138 2.84 -7.97 14.93
C GLU A 138 1.58 -7.54 15.70
N HIS A 139 0.40 -7.68 15.08
CA HIS A 139 -0.86 -7.19 15.64
C HIS A 139 -1.84 -8.32 15.99
N TYR A 140 -1.36 -9.55 16.16
CA TYR A 140 -2.23 -10.70 16.42
C TYR A 140 -3.01 -10.60 17.73
N GLY A 141 -4.33 -10.47 17.60
CA GLY A 141 -5.25 -10.55 18.73
C GLY A 141 -5.24 -9.32 19.63
N ILE A 142 -4.76 -8.18 19.13
CA ILE A 142 -4.79 -6.87 19.80
C ILE A 142 -6.09 -6.14 19.42
#